data_AF-A0A953MBF6-F1
#
_entry.id   AF-A0A953MBF6-F1
#
_cell.length_a   1.000
_cell.length_b   1.000
_cell.length_c   1.000
_cell.angle_alpha   90.00
_cell.angle_beta   90.00
_cell.angle_gamma   90.00
#
_symmetry.space_group_name_H-M   'P 1'
#
loop_
_entity.id
_entity.type
_entity.pdbx_description
1 polymer ?
#
loop_
_entity_poly.entity_id
_entity_poly.type
_entity_poly.pdbx_seq_one_letter_code
_entity_poly.pdbx_strand_id
1 'polypeptide(L)'
;MGTKQLLLIALGIIIVGLAISSGTDLFRSFSDQARIDEMLNMTNHLLENAEVYYKTPTDLGGGGQSFKGWKPSRQLMKIDGLGYIKPKQITANKNKVQIQIHSYAADGNGNTVRMIGFHQYTNKGKLRKQVKYWDDRIGKWITIYNETTNG
;
A
#
# COMPACT_ATOMS: atom_id res chain seq x y z
N MET A 1 -14.10 -55.13 15.17
CA MET A 1 -13.05 -54.35 14.47
C MET A 1 -13.58 -53.06 13.81
N GLY A 2 -14.85 -52.99 13.41
CA GLY A 2 -15.43 -51.79 12.74
C GLY A 2 -15.48 -50.49 13.56
N THR A 3 -15.72 -50.53 14.88
CA THR A 3 -15.85 -49.30 15.70
C THR A 3 -14.54 -48.51 15.84
N LYS A 4 -13.39 -49.20 15.96
CA LYS A 4 -12.07 -48.54 16.05
C LYS A 4 -11.65 -47.91 14.73
N GLN A 5 -11.97 -48.56 13.61
CA GLN A 5 -11.68 -48.03 12.27
C GLN A 5 -12.55 -46.81 11.96
N LEU A 6 -13.84 -46.87 12.30
CA LEU A 6 -14.74 -45.73 12.13
C LEU A 6 -14.26 -44.50 12.93
N LEU A 7 -13.80 -44.71 14.16
CA LEU A 7 -13.30 -43.64 15.03
C LEU A 7 -12.01 -43.02 14.51
N LEU A 8 -11.09 -43.82 13.93
CA LEU A 8 -9.86 -43.31 13.34
C LEU A 8 -10.13 -42.47 12.07
N ILE A 9 -11.09 -42.88 11.25
CA ILE A 9 -11.50 -42.10 10.07
C ILE A 9 -12.14 -40.78 10.50
N ALA A 10 -13.03 -40.82 11.49
CA ALA A 10 -13.68 -39.63 12.03
C ALA A 10 -12.65 -38.62 12.58
N LEU A 11 -11.64 -39.11 13.31
CA LEU A 11 -10.56 -38.27 13.81
C LEU A 11 -9.74 -37.64 12.68
N GLY A 12 -9.43 -38.40 11.62
CA GLY A 12 -8.69 -37.89 10.46
C GLY A 12 -9.42 -36.75 9.75
N ILE A 13 -10.75 -36.87 9.57
CA ILE A 13 -11.56 -35.85 8.92
C ILE A 13 -11.62 -34.56 9.75
N ILE A 14 -11.73 -34.67 11.08
CA ILE A 14 -11.72 -33.50 11.98
C ILE A 14 -10.41 -32.70 11.82
N ILE A 15 -9.27 -33.39 11.75
CA ILE A 15 -7.96 -32.76 11.59
C ILE A 15 -7.87 -32.06 10.23
N VAL A 16 -8.29 -32.72 9.14
CA VAL A 16 -8.28 -32.13 7.79
C VAL A 16 -9.20 -30.91 7.71
N GLY A 17 -10.38 -30.96 8.33
CA GLY A 17 -11.32 -29.84 8.36
C GLY A 17 -10.72 -28.59 9.01
N LEU A 18 -10.04 -28.75 10.15
CA LEU A 18 -9.35 -27.65 10.83
C LEU A 18 -8.15 -27.12 10.02
N ALA A 19 -7.40 -28.01 9.38
CA ALA A 19 -6.25 -27.63 8.58
C ALA A 19 -6.64 -26.77 7.37
N ILE A 20 -7.75 -27.11 6.70
CA ILE A 20 -8.26 -26.32 5.55
C ILE A 20 -8.68 -24.92 6.03
N SER A 21 -9.45 -24.82 7.11
CA SER A 21 -9.89 -23.52 7.64
C SER A 21 -8.70 -22.63 7.98
N SER A 22 -7.79 -23.11 8.82
CA SER A 22 -6.59 -22.34 9.23
C SER A 22 -5.66 -22.04 8.06
N GLY A 23 -5.54 -22.96 7.09
CA GLY A 23 -4.75 -22.76 5.88
C GLY A 23 -5.28 -21.64 5.01
N THR A 24 -6.60 -21.52 4.86
CA THR A 24 -7.21 -20.43 4.08
C THR A 24 -7.00 -19.06 4.72
N ASP A 25 -7.08 -18.97 6.06
CA ASP A 25 -6.88 -17.70 6.77
C ASP A 25 -5.42 -17.24 6.68
N LEU A 26 -4.45 -18.16 6.81
CA LEU A 26 -3.03 -17.87 6.61
C LEU A 26 -2.75 -17.40 5.18
N PHE A 27 -3.30 -18.08 4.17
CA PHE A 27 -3.12 -17.71 2.77
C PHE A 27 -3.67 -16.30 2.47
N ARG A 28 -4.84 -15.95 3.02
CA ARG A 28 -5.41 -14.59 2.92
C ARG A 28 -4.50 -13.56 3.58
N SER A 29 -3.98 -13.84 4.78
CA SER A 29 -3.07 -12.93 5.46
C SER A 29 -1.76 -12.71 4.70
N PHE A 30 -1.19 -13.74 4.08
CA PHE A 30 0.00 -13.58 3.22
C PHE A 30 -0.30 -12.77 1.96
N SER A 31 -1.47 -13.01 1.35
CA SER A 31 -1.91 -12.26 0.17
C SER A 31 -2.11 -10.77 0.48
N ASP A 32 -2.73 -10.45 1.62
CA ASP A 32 -2.89 -9.06 2.09
C ASP A 32 -1.53 -8.38 2.32
N GLN A 33 -0.58 -9.08 2.96
CA GLN A 33 0.74 -8.54 3.22
C GLN A 33 1.51 -8.25 1.93
N ALA A 34 1.52 -9.20 0.98
CA ALA A 34 2.18 -9.02 -0.31
C ALA A 34 1.62 -7.81 -1.08
N ARG A 35 0.31 -7.57 -0.99
CA ARG A 35 -0.35 -6.40 -1.58
C ARG A 35 0.07 -5.09 -0.90
N ILE A 36 0.18 -5.08 0.43
CA ILE A 36 0.68 -3.91 1.18
C ILE A 36 2.11 -3.58 0.76
N ASP A 37 2.97 -4.58 0.62
CA ASP A 37 4.37 -4.40 0.24
C ASP A 37 4.51 -3.83 -1.18
N GLU A 38 3.69 -4.31 -2.13
CA GLU A 38 3.65 -3.77 -3.49
C GLU A 38 3.12 -2.32 -3.52
N MET A 39 2.04 -2.05 -2.78
CA MET A 39 1.49 -0.69 -2.65
C MET A 39 2.51 0.26 -2.03
N LEU A 40 3.29 -0.19 -1.06
CA LEU A 40 4.36 0.56 -0.43
C LEU A 40 5.45 0.89 -1.45
N ASN A 41 5.92 -0.11 -2.20
CA ASN A 41 6.93 0.08 -3.24
C ASN A 41 6.50 1.13 -4.28
N MET A 42 5.27 1.02 -4.80
CA MET A 42 4.77 2.01 -5.76
C MET A 42 4.57 3.39 -5.14
N THR A 43 4.06 3.47 -3.90
CA THR A 43 3.91 4.75 -3.19
C THR A 43 5.26 5.44 -3.04
N ASN A 44 6.30 4.69 -2.66
CA ASN A 44 7.65 5.20 -2.52
C ASN A 44 8.21 5.68 -3.86
N HIS A 45 8.10 4.87 -4.91
CA HIS A 45 8.56 5.25 -6.25
C HIS A 45 7.87 6.53 -6.78
N LEU A 46 6.56 6.68 -6.54
CA LEU A 46 5.83 7.89 -6.90
C LEU A 46 6.25 9.12 -6.08
N LEU A 47 6.45 8.95 -4.77
CA LEU A 47 6.89 10.01 -3.88
C LEU A 47 8.33 10.46 -4.16
N GLU A 48 9.22 9.53 -4.52
CA GLU A 48 10.58 9.80 -4.98
C GLU A 48 10.57 10.57 -6.31
N ASN A 49 9.73 10.17 -7.27
CA ASN A 49 9.56 10.91 -8.51
C ASN A 49 9.08 12.35 -8.26
N ALA A 50 8.13 12.53 -7.33
CA ALA A 50 7.69 13.86 -6.91
C ALA A 50 8.80 14.68 -6.24
N GLU A 51 9.66 14.02 -5.44
CA GLU A 51 10.82 14.66 -4.81
C GLU A 51 11.85 15.12 -5.85
N VAL A 52 12.13 14.30 -6.86
CA VAL A 52 13.01 14.67 -7.98
C VAL A 52 12.43 15.90 -8.69
N TYR A 53 11.13 15.89 -9.04
CA TYR A 53 10.48 17.05 -9.64
C TYR A 53 10.62 18.31 -8.79
N TYR A 54 10.44 18.22 -7.47
CA TYR A 54 10.59 19.37 -6.56
C TYR A 54 12.01 19.95 -6.60
N LYS A 55 13.05 19.10 -6.67
CA LYS A 55 14.46 19.50 -6.67
C LYS A 55 14.92 20.02 -8.04
N THR A 56 14.33 19.56 -9.13
CA THR A 56 14.67 20.02 -10.48
C THR A 56 14.24 21.48 -10.69
N PRO A 57 15.12 22.36 -11.19
CA PRO A 57 14.77 23.74 -11.55
C PRO A 57 13.67 23.81 -12.62
N THR A 58 12.92 24.91 -12.63
CA THR A 58 11.84 25.15 -13.60
C THR A 58 12.36 25.16 -15.05
N ASP A 59 13.59 25.63 -15.27
CA ASP A 59 14.19 25.73 -16.60
C ASP A 59 14.48 24.37 -17.24
N LEU A 60 14.57 23.31 -16.43
CA LEU A 60 14.73 21.93 -16.87
C LEU A 60 13.41 21.14 -16.84
N GLY A 61 12.26 21.84 -16.73
CA GLY A 61 10.93 21.22 -16.67
C GLY A 61 10.54 20.67 -15.29
N GLY A 62 11.27 21.06 -14.24
CA GLY A 62 10.99 20.70 -12.85
C GLY A 62 10.02 21.64 -12.14
N GLY A 63 9.93 21.46 -10.82
CA GLY A 63 9.04 22.19 -9.92
C GLY A 63 9.67 23.40 -9.23
N GLY A 64 11.00 23.53 -9.23
CA GLY A 64 11.70 24.67 -8.63
C GLY A 64 11.31 24.95 -7.17
N GLN A 65 11.44 23.93 -6.31
CA GLN A 65 10.98 23.97 -4.91
C GLN A 65 9.46 24.07 -4.75
N SER A 66 8.71 23.53 -5.70
CA SER A 66 7.26 23.43 -5.62
C SER A 66 6.80 22.10 -6.21
N PHE A 67 5.88 21.40 -5.54
CA PHE A 67 5.20 20.25 -6.17
C PHE A 67 4.07 20.67 -7.10
N LYS A 68 3.73 21.96 -7.18
CA LYS A 68 2.66 22.47 -8.04
C LYS A 68 2.98 22.09 -9.50
N GLY A 69 2.04 21.39 -10.15
CA GLY A 69 2.19 20.95 -11.54
C GLY A 69 2.76 19.54 -11.69
N TRP A 70 3.24 18.92 -10.62
CA TRP A 70 3.66 17.52 -10.65
C TRP A 70 2.48 16.61 -11.01
N LYS A 71 2.71 15.74 -11.99
CA LYS A 71 1.79 14.68 -12.39
C LYS A 71 2.61 13.41 -12.63
N PRO A 72 2.28 12.28 -11.98
CA PRO A 72 2.97 11.04 -12.27
C PRO A 72 2.63 10.58 -13.69
N SER A 73 3.59 9.92 -14.34
CA SER A 73 3.36 9.34 -15.65
C SER A 73 2.35 8.20 -15.56
N ARG A 74 1.57 7.98 -16.63
CA ARG A 74 0.52 6.95 -16.68
C ARG A 74 1.05 5.54 -16.44
N GLN A 75 2.33 5.31 -16.75
CA GLN A 75 3.02 4.03 -16.51
C GLN A 75 3.22 3.76 -15.02
N LEU A 76 3.49 4.79 -14.22
CA LEU A 76 3.61 4.69 -12.77
C LEU A 76 2.27 4.56 -12.05
N MET A 77 1.15 4.68 -12.78
CA MET A 77 -0.20 4.50 -12.25
C MET A 77 -0.76 3.10 -12.52
N LYS A 78 -0.01 2.22 -13.20
CA LYS A 78 -0.38 0.82 -13.38
C LYS A 78 0.45 -0.05 -12.45
N ILE A 79 -0.24 -0.93 -11.75
CA ILE A 79 0.35 -2.10 -11.11
C ILE A 79 -0.16 -3.31 -11.90
N ASP A 80 0.78 -4.07 -12.44
CA ASP A 80 0.49 -5.29 -13.17
C ASP A 80 0.14 -6.41 -12.16
N GLY A 81 -0.96 -7.13 -12.39
CA GLY A 81 -1.22 -8.42 -11.74
C GLY A 81 -2.10 -8.46 -10.49
N LEU A 82 -2.35 -7.36 -9.75
CA LEU A 82 -3.13 -7.42 -8.48
C LEU A 82 -4.39 -6.54 -8.41
N GLY A 83 -4.81 -5.98 -9.54
CA GLY A 83 -6.03 -5.16 -9.66
C GLY A 83 -5.73 -3.67 -9.79
N TYR A 84 -6.76 -2.89 -10.11
CA TYR A 84 -6.63 -1.46 -10.40
C TYR A 84 -6.26 -0.68 -9.14
N ILE A 85 -4.99 -0.36 -9.00
CA ILE A 85 -4.58 0.66 -8.05
C ILE A 85 -4.85 2.01 -8.67
N LYS A 86 -6.00 2.59 -8.29
CA LYS A 86 -6.33 3.96 -8.69
C LYS A 86 -5.67 4.90 -7.69
N PRO A 87 -4.67 5.71 -8.09
CA PRO A 87 -4.29 6.86 -7.29
C PRO A 87 -5.53 7.78 -7.22
N LYS A 88 -6.28 7.67 -6.12
CA LYS A 88 -7.62 8.24 -6.02
C LYS A 88 -7.54 9.75 -5.93
N GLN A 89 -6.49 10.29 -5.30
CA GLN A 89 -6.25 11.72 -5.16
C GLN A 89 -4.75 11.97 -5.07
N ILE A 90 -4.24 12.81 -5.98
CA ILE A 90 -2.91 13.40 -5.88
C ILE A 90 -3.12 14.86 -5.54
N THR A 91 -2.78 15.23 -4.32
CA THR A 91 -2.82 16.63 -3.87
C THR A 91 -1.39 17.14 -3.85
N ALA A 92 -1.06 18.00 -4.81
CA ALA A 92 0.26 18.62 -4.90
C ALA A 92 0.13 20.13 -4.71
N ASN A 93 0.61 20.61 -3.56
CA ASN A 93 0.69 22.01 -3.18
C ASN A 93 2.16 22.43 -3.26
N LYS A 94 2.46 23.73 -3.10
CA LYS A 94 3.84 24.22 -3.10
C LYS A 94 4.77 23.36 -2.23
N ASN A 95 4.34 23.05 -1.02
CA ASN A 95 5.19 22.43 0.00
C ASN A 95 4.84 20.97 0.31
N LYS A 96 3.76 20.42 -0.25
CA LYS A 96 3.26 19.08 0.12
C LYS A 96 2.77 18.34 -1.11
N VAL A 97 3.21 17.10 -1.27
CA VAL A 97 2.58 16.12 -2.16
C VAL A 97 1.98 15.01 -1.32
N GLN A 98 0.74 14.66 -1.59
CA GLN A 98 0.04 13.54 -0.98
C GLN A 98 -0.50 12.63 -2.07
N ILE A 99 -0.24 11.34 -1.92
CA ILE A 99 -0.63 10.30 -2.86
C ILE A 99 -1.49 9.30 -2.10
N GLN A 100 -2.71 9.09 -2.58
CA GLN A 100 -3.62 8.10 -2.01
C GLN A 100 -3.86 6.98 -3.02
N ILE A 101 -3.59 5.75 -2.58
CA ILE A 101 -3.64 4.53 -3.38
C ILE A 101 -4.66 3.59 -2.75
N HIS A 102 -5.56 3.05 -3.57
CA HIS A 102 -6.53 2.03 -3.17
C HIS A 102 -6.25 0.78 -3.99
N SER A 103 -6.10 -0.36 -3.33
CA SER A 103 -6.07 -1.66 -3.99
C SER A 103 -7.34 -2.42 -3.65
N TYR A 104 -7.96 -3.04 -4.66
CA TYR A 104 -9.14 -3.88 -4.50
C TYR A 104 -8.70 -5.34 -4.37
N ALA A 105 -9.27 -6.09 -3.44
CA ALA A 105 -8.98 -7.51 -3.32
C ALA A 105 -9.32 -8.23 -4.63
N ALA A 106 -8.42 -9.10 -5.09
CA ALA A 106 -8.61 -9.87 -6.32
C ALA A 106 -9.77 -10.88 -6.20
N ASP A 107 -10.19 -11.18 -4.98
CA ASP A 107 -11.26 -12.11 -4.63
C ASP A 107 -12.68 -11.53 -4.85
N GLY A 108 -12.81 -10.26 -5.27
CA GLY A 108 -14.10 -9.62 -5.51
C GLY A 108 -14.91 -9.34 -4.23
N ASN A 109 -14.35 -9.63 -3.05
CA ASN A 109 -15.03 -9.59 -1.77
C ASN A 109 -15.14 -8.16 -1.19
N GLY A 110 -14.74 -7.16 -1.97
CA GLY A 110 -14.82 -5.74 -1.60
C GLY A 110 -13.79 -5.29 -0.57
N ASN A 111 -12.92 -6.17 -0.08
CA ASN A 111 -11.83 -5.79 0.82
C ASN A 111 -10.88 -4.83 0.09
N THR A 112 -10.78 -3.60 0.58
CA THR A 112 -9.92 -2.57 -0.02
C THR A 112 -8.79 -2.24 0.92
N VAL A 113 -7.56 -2.56 0.50
CA VAL A 113 -6.39 -2.01 1.19
C VAL A 113 -6.24 -0.57 0.73
N ARG A 114 -6.17 0.36 1.70
CA ARG A 114 -6.01 1.79 1.43
C ARG A 114 -4.65 2.23 1.96
N MET A 115 -3.91 2.99 1.17
CA MET A 115 -2.63 3.55 1.57
C MET A 115 -2.58 5.05 1.24
N ILE A 116 -1.99 5.81 2.15
CA ILE A 116 -1.72 7.24 1.97
C ILE A 116 -0.25 7.48 2.26
N GLY A 117 0.46 8.02 1.27
CA GLY A 117 1.81 8.53 1.40
C GLY A 117 1.84 10.05 1.23
N PHE A 118 2.71 10.75 1.96
CA PHE A 118 2.99 12.15 1.69
C PHE A 118 4.44 12.53 1.95
N HIS A 119 4.92 13.44 1.12
CA HIS A 119 6.17 14.18 1.28
C HIS A 119 5.82 15.65 1.49
N GLN A 120 6.33 16.25 2.58
CA GLN A 120 6.09 17.66 2.90
C GLN A 120 7.40 18.36 3.23
N TYR A 121 7.75 19.36 2.43
CA TYR A 121 8.82 20.29 2.75
C TYR A 121 8.32 21.37 3.72
N THR A 122 9.02 21.52 4.83
CA THR A 122 8.80 22.62 5.77
C THR A 122 9.44 23.90 5.24
N ASN A 123 9.00 25.06 5.73
CA ASN A 123 9.61 26.36 5.38
C ASN A 123 11.10 26.47 5.78
N LYS A 124 11.64 25.49 6.53
CA LYS A 124 13.03 25.39 6.94
C LYS A 124 13.84 24.38 6.12
N GLY A 125 13.34 23.96 4.95
CA GLY A 125 14.01 23.00 4.06
C GLY A 125 13.94 21.54 4.50
N LYS A 126 13.42 21.22 5.70
CA LYS A 126 13.27 19.82 6.15
C LYS A 126 12.17 19.11 5.39
N LEU A 127 12.43 17.89 4.94
CA LEU A 127 11.48 17.00 4.28
C LEU A 127 10.88 16.03 5.29
N ARG A 128 9.56 16.04 5.43
CA ARG A 128 8.81 15.05 6.20
C ARG A 128 8.26 13.99 5.25
N LYS A 129 8.59 12.73 5.50
CA LYS A 129 8.10 11.58 4.73
C LYS A 129 7.24 10.71 5.63
N GLN A 130 6.04 10.36 5.19
CA GLN A 130 5.17 9.47 5.96
C GLN A 130 4.31 8.63 5.03
N VAL A 131 4.18 7.34 5.35
CA VAL A 131 3.25 6.42 4.70
C VAL A 131 2.43 5.70 5.75
N LYS A 132 1.13 5.59 5.50
CA LYS A 132 0.16 4.87 6.33
C LYS A 132 -0.70 3.97 5.48
N TYR A 133 -1.10 2.83 6.02
CA TYR A 133 -2.15 2.00 5.46
C TYR A 133 -3.35 1.92 6.42
N TRP A 134 -4.52 1.67 5.86
CA TRP A 134 -5.72 1.43 6.63
C TRP A 134 -5.86 -0.07 6.87
N ASP A 135 -5.97 -0.45 8.13
CA ASP A 135 -6.29 -1.82 8.52
C ASP A 135 -7.79 -1.89 8.85
N ASP A 136 -8.55 -2.64 8.03
CA ASP A 136 -9.99 -2.84 8.20
C ASP A 136 -10.33 -3.68 9.45
N ARG A 137 -9.39 -4.51 9.95
CA ARG A 137 -9.60 -5.36 11.13
C ARG A 137 -9.67 -4.54 12.41
N ILE A 138 -8.88 -3.47 12.50
CA ILE A 138 -8.84 -2.56 13.65
C ILE A 138 -9.54 -1.20 13.40
N GLY A 139 -9.92 -0.92 12.14
CA GLY A 139 -10.58 0.33 11.75
C GLY A 139 -9.71 1.57 11.96
N LYS A 140 -8.39 1.46 11.76
CA LYS A 140 -7.43 2.55 12.03
C LYS A 140 -6.33 2.63 10.97
N TRP A 141 -5.75 3.83 10.86
CA TRP A 141 -4.52 4.04 10.09
C TRP A 141 -3.31 3.56 10.87
N ILE A 142 -2.57 2.62 10.30
CA ILE A 142 -1.27 2.16 10.79
C ILE A 142 -0.18 2.92 10.04
N THR A 143 0.76 3.50 10.77
CA THR A 143 1.91 4.19 10.18
C THR A 143 3.02 3.19 9.90
N ILE A 144 3.47 3.11 8.65
CA ILE A 144 4.60 2.26 8.26
C ILE A 144 5.89 2.97 8.65
N TYR A 145 6.02 4.24 8.25
CA TYR A 145 7.15 5.08 8.63
C TYR A 145 6.73 6.55 8.73
N ASN A 146 7.50 7.32 9.51
CA ASN A 146 7.34 8.76 9.69
C ASN A 146 8.71 9.37 10.00
N GLU A 147 9.34 9.92 8.98
CA GLU A 147 10.70 10.40 9.04
C GLU A 147 10.76 11.89 8.72
N THR A 148 11.74 12.57 9.30
CA THR A 148 12.06 13.96 8.94
C THR A 148 13.54 14.04 8.62
N THR A 149 13.85 14.27 7.35
CA THR A 149 15.21 14.44 6.87
C THR A 149 15.49 15.92 6.59
N ASN A 150 16.77 16.30 6.61
CA ASN A 150 17.17 17.60 6.06
C ASN A 150 17.14 17.47 4.53
N GLY A 151 16.38 18.34 3.88
CA GLY A 151 16.18 18.34 2.43
C GLY A 151 17.28 19.07 1.68
#